data_AF-A0A836EK63-F1
#
_entry.id   AF-A0A836EK63-F1
#
_cell.length_a   1.000
_cell.length_b   1.000
_cell.length_c   1.000
_cell.angle_alpha   90.00
_cell.angle_beta   90.00
_cell.angle_gamma   90.00
#
_symmetry.space_group_name_H-M   'P 1'
#
loop_
_entity.id
_entity.type
_entity.pdbx_description
1 polymer ?
#
loop_
_entity_poly.entity_id
_entity_poly.type
_entity_poly.pdbx_seq_one_letter_code
_entity_poly.pdbx_strand_id
1 'polypeptide(L)'
;NMLKSYPARYSTSGARNDTRVIRLTVDQEAVLQEQFNRWPRALHTADVVLLAAETGLSEADVEGWYAIRLAQWRKEQGLGGNLGIY
;
A
#
# COMPACT_ATOMS: atom_id res chain seq x y z
N ASN A 1 -1.08 18.16 -13.67
CA ASN A 1 -0.82 16.96 -12.84
C ASN A 1 -1.55 17.05 -11.53
N MET A 2 -2.51 16.15 -11.29
CA MET A 2 -3.17 15.99 -10.00
C MET A 2 -2.44 14.89 -9.21
N LEU A 3 -2.09 15.17 -7.95
CA LEU A 3 -1.43 14.21 -7.06
C LEU A 3 -2.50 13.59 -6.14
N LYS A 4 -2.48 12.26 -5.99
CA LYS A 4 -3.34 11.54 -5.04
C LYS A 4 -2.60 11.29 -3.73
N SER A 5 -3.31 11.43 -2.61
CA SER A 5 -2.75 11.29 -1.25
C SER A 5 -3.33 10.06 -0.57
N TYR A 6 -2.46 9.18 -0.05
CA TYR A 6 -2.85 7.94 0.63
C TYR A 6 -2.32 7.89 2.08
N PRO A 7 -3.16 7.60 3.09
CA PRO A 7 -2.73 7.52 4.48
C PRO A 7 -2.20 6.12 4.84
N ALA A 8 -0.90 5.97 5.11
CA ALA A 8 -0.31 4.70 5.56
C ALA A 8 -0.32 4.63 7.10
N ARG A 9 -0.87 3.55 7.67
CA ARG A 9 -0.77 3.23 9.10
C ARG A 9 -0.05 1.89 9.26
N TYR A 10 1.04 1.90 10.04
CA TYR A 10 1.72 0.68 10.48
C TYR A 10 1.67 0.56 12.00
N SER A 11 1.46 -0.66 12.47
CA SER A 11 1.74 -1.07 13.84
C SER A 11 3.12 -1.72 13.85
N THR A 12 4.16 -0.92 14.08
CA THR A 12 5.47 -1.40 14.51
C THR A 12 5.75 -0.82 15.88
N SER A 13 6.13 -1.71 16.79
CA SER A 13 6.40 -1.45 18.19
C SER A 13 7.35 -0.25 18.38
N GLY A 14 6.90 0.75 19.15
CA GLY A 14 7.75 1.80 19.71
C GLY A 14 7.79 3.11 18.90
N ALA A 15 6.94 4.07 19.31
CA ALA A 15 7.13 5.50 19.15
C ALA A 15 7.41 6.05 17.73
N ARG A 16 6.34 6.22 16.94
CA ARG A 16 5.83 7.53 16.48
C ARG A 16 4.63 7.25 15.58
N ASN A 17 3.46 7.73 15.97
CA ASN A 17 2.23 7.63 15.19
C ASN A 17 2.25 8.64 14.02
N ASP A 18 3.35 8.65 13.27
CA ASP A 18 3.51 9.51 12.10
C ASP A 18 2.70 8.88 10.98
N THR A 19 1.44 9.32 10.85
CA THR A 19 0.61 9.01 9.69
C THR A 19 1.26 9.69 8.49
N ARG A 20 2.27 9.04 7.91
CA ARG A 20 2.92 9.56 6.72
C ARG A 20 1.93 9.51 5.55
N VAL A 21 1.73 10.66 4.94
CA VAL A 21 0.88 10.79 3.74
C VAL A 21 1.78 10.58 2.54
N ILE A 22 1.59 9.48 1.83
CA ILE A 22 2.32 9.20 0.60
C ILE A 22 1.59 9.93 -0.53
N ARG A 23 2.31 10.79 -1.26
CA ARG A 23 1.80 11.47 -2.46
C ARG A 23 2.38 10.79 -3.68
N LEU A 24 1.52 10.18 -4.48
CA LEU A 24 1.90 9.49 -5.69
C LEU A 24 1.48 10.30 -6.91
N THR A 25 2.32 10.27 -7.95
CA THR A 25 1.88 10.64 -9.29
C THR A 25 0.93 9.58 -9.85
N VAL A 26 0.18 9.94 -10.89
CA VAL A 26 -0.72 9.00 -11.58
C VAL A 26 0.06 7.81 -12.14
N ASP A 27 1.24 8.05 -12.69
CA ASP A 27 2.07 7.00 -13.30
C ASP A 27 2.63 6.03 -12.25
N GLN A 28 3.10 6.55 -11.11
CA GLN A 28 3.56 5.72 -9.99
C GLN A 28 2.45 4.83 -9.44
N GLU A 29 1.26 5.40 -9.23
CA GLU A 29 0.10 4.64 -8.77
C GLU A 29 -0.34 3.59 -9.80
N ALA A 30 -0.28 3.90 -11.10
CA ALA A 30 -0.65 2.96 -12.14
C ALA A 30 0.23 1.71 -12.14
N VAL A 31 1.56 1.87 -12.01
CA VAL A 31 2.50 0.75 -11.91
C VAL A 31 2.20 -0.11 -10.68
N LEU A 32 2.03 0.51 -9.51
CA LEU A 32 1.70 -0.21 -8.27
C LEU A 32 0.36 -0.97 -8.39
N GLN A 33 -0.66 -0.34 -8.99
CA GLN A 33 -1.98 -0.92 -9.17
C GLN A 33 -1.99 -2.07 -10.17
N GLU A 34 -1.23 -1.97 -11.26
CA GLU A 34 -1.09 -3.05 -12.23
C GLU A 34 -0.48 -4.29 -11.59
N GLN A 35 0.62 -4.13 -10.84
CA GLN A 35 1.24 -5.24 -10.14
C GLN A 35 0.30 -5.84 -9.08
N PHE A 36 -0.41 -5.00 -8.33
CA PHE A 36 -1.38 -5.46 -7.33
C PHE A 36 -2.52 -6.27 -7.97
N ASN A 37 -2.98 -5.88 -9.16
CA ASN A 37 -4.04 -6.60 -9.88
C ASN A 37 -3.59 -8.00 -10.31
N ARG A 38 -2.29 -8.20 -10.57
CA ARG A 38 -1.72 -9.51 -10.90
C ARG A 38 -1.63 -10.40 -9.66
N TRP A 39 -1.14 -9.87 -8.54
CA TRP A 39 -0.95 -10.63 -7.29
C TRP A 39 -1.32 -9.83 -6.03
N PRO A 40 -2.60 -9.77 -5.65
CA PRO A 40 -3.06 -8.88 -4.58
C PRO A 40 -2.63 -9.31 -3.16
N ARG A 41 -2.12 -10.53 -2.95
CA ARG A 41 -1.82 -11.10 -1.63
C ARG A 41 -0.35 -11.46 -1.39
N ALA A 42 0.49 -11.39 -2.41
CA ALA A 42 1.87 -11.84 -2.34
C ALA A 42 2.77 -10.71 -2.81
N LEU A 43 3.32 -9.96 -1.87
CA LEU A 43 4.50 -9.14 -2.13
C LEU A 43 5.66 -9.84 -1.45
N HIS A 44 6.54 -10.45 -2.23
CA HIS A 44 7.82 -10.89 -1.70
C HIS A 44 8.74 -9.66 -1.59
N THR A 45 9.72 -9.72 -0.69
CA THR A 45 10.65 -8.60 -0.47
C THR A 45 11.38 -8.19 -1.75
N ALA A 46 11.65 -9.14 -2.66
CA ALA A 46 12.23 -8.86 -3.97
C ALA A 46 11.31 -8.00 -4.87
N ASP A 47 9.98 -8.17 -4.77
CA ASP A 47 9.01 -7.40 -5.55
C ASP A 47 8.94 -5.95 -5.08
N VAL A 48 9.11 -5.70 -3.77
CA VAL A 48 9.15 -4.35 -3.18
C VAL A 48 10.32 -3.55 -3.74
N VAL A 49 11.51 -4.14 -3.75
CA VAL A 49 12.73 -3.49 -4.24
C VAL A 49 12.60 -3.15 -5.72
N LEU A 50 12.07 -4.06 -6.53
CA LEU A 50 11.88 -3.84 -7.96
C LEU A 50 10.88 -2.70 -8.22
N LEU A 51 9.74 -2.70 -7.53
CA LEU A 51 8.73 -1.65 -7.66
C LEU A 51 9.23 -0.29 -7.19
N ALA A 52 10.02 -0.25 -6.11
CA ALA A 52 10.64 0.97 -5.62
C ALA A 52 11.56 1.58 -6.69
N ALA A 53 12.38 0.76 -7.34
CA ALA A 53 13.24 1.18 -8.43
C ALA A 53 12.46 1.66 -9.67
N GLU A 54 11.40 0.94 -10.06
CA GLU A 54 10.58 1.26 -11.24
C GLU A 54 9.77 2.55 -11.06
N THR A 55 9.24 2.77 -9.86
CA THR A 55 8.41 3.95 -9.52
C THR A 55 9.22 5.14 -9.00
N GLY A 56 10.50 4.93 -8.67
CA GLY A 56 11.35 5.91 -7.99
C GLY A 56 10.91 6.21 -6.55
N LEU A 57 10.12 5.33 -5.93
CA LEU A 57 9.65 5.45 -4.55
C LEU A 57 10.63 4.77 -3.59
N SER A 58 10.51 5.07 -2.30
CA SER A 58 11.18 4.26 -1.27
C SER A 58 10.46 2.92 -1.11
N GLU A 59 11.19 1.86 -0.76
CA GLU A 59 10.60 0.54 -0.44
C GLU A 59 9.50 0.68 0.62
N ALA A 60 9.76 1.49 1.65
CA ALA A 60 8.76 1.76 2.67
C ALA A 60 7.48 2.33 2.05
N ASP A 61 7.55 3.33 1.16
CA ASP A 61 6.34 3.91 0.56
C ASP A 61 5.57 2.91 -0.33
N VAL A 62 6.28 2.02 -1.03
CA VAL A 62 5.69 0.92 -1.79
C VAL A 62 4.92 -0.01 -0.86
N GLU A 63 5.54 -0.46 0.23
CA GLU A 63 4.87 -1.27 1.24
C GLU A 63 3.64 -0.54 1.80
N GLY A 64 3.75 0.78 2.00
CA GLY A 64 2.73 1.62 2.61
C GLY A 64 1.48 1.65 1.77
N TRP A 65 1.69 1.83 0.47
CA TRP A 65 0.62 1.78 -0.51
C TRP A 65 -0.02 0.39 -0.56
N TYR A 66 0.77 -0.69 -0.58
CA TYR A 66 0.25 -2.06 -0.63
C TYR A 66 -0.61 -2.43 0.59
N ALA A 67 -0.20 -2.02 1.79
CA ALA A 67 -0.96 -2.26 3.01
C ALA A 67 -2.35 -1.61 2.95
N ILE A 68 -2.43 -0.36 2.47
CA ILE A 68 -3.70 0.36 2.29
C ILE A 68 -4.55 -0.31 1.23
N ARG A 69 -3.98 -0.61 0.06
CA ARG A 69 -4.73 -1.19 -1.06
C ARG A 69 -5.25 -2.58 -0.71
N LEU A 70 -4.47 -3.40 -0.01
CA LEU A 70 -4.91 -4.71 0.48
C LEU A 70 -6.08 -4.59 1.47
N ALA A 71 -6.05 -3.61 2.39
CA ALA A 71 -7.15 -3.36 3.30
C ALA A 71 -8.43 -2.91 2.58
N GLN A 72 -8.31 -2.05 1.55
CA GLN A 72 -9.43 -1.66 0.69
C GLN A 72 -9.98 -2.85 -0.10
N TRP A 73 -9.09 -3.62 -0.73
CA TRP A 73 -9.45 -4.81 -1.49
C TRP A 73 -10.20 -5.82 -0.63
N ARG A 74 -9.76 -6.08 0.61
CA ARG A 74 -10.49 -6.94 1.56
C ARG A 74 -11.92 -6.46 1.82
N LYS A 75 -12.14 -5.15 1.93
CA LYS A 75 -13.49 -4.57 2.07
C LYS A 75 -14.31 -4.76 0.79
N GLU A 76 -13.72 -4.50 -0.39
CA GLU A 76 -14.36 -4.68 -1.70
C GLU A 76 -14.78 -6.14 -1.94
N GLN A 77 -13.97 -7.11 -1.49
CA GLN A 77 -14.27 -8.55 -1.60
C GLN A 77 -15.32 -9.06 -0.60
N GLY A 78 -15.94 -8.18 0.19
CA GLY A 78 -16.88 -8.59 1.26
C GLY A 78 -16.21 -9.29 2.45
N LEU A 79 -14.88 -9.37 2.47
CA LEU A 79 -14.06 -9.88 3.57
C LEU A 79 -13.82 -8.81 4.65
N GLY A 80 -14.58 -7.71 4.61
CA GLY A 80 -14.56 -6.63 5.60
C GLY A 80 -15.44 -6.89 6.83
N GLY A 81 -16.09 -8.05 6.92
CA GLY A 81 -16.90 -8.46 8.08
C GLY A 81 -16.15 -9.41 9.01
N ASN A 82 -16.02 -9.01 10.27
CA ASN A 82 -15.59 -9.80 11.43
C ASN A 82 -14.07 -9.96 11.66
N LEU A 83 -13.44 -8.88 12.13
CA LEU A 83 -12.59 -9.02 13.31
C LEU A 83 -13.50 -8.81 14.52
N GLY A 84 -13.71 -9.87 15.29
CA GLY A 84 -14.69 -9.94 16.37
C GLY A 84 -14.49 -8.87 17.44
N ILE A 85 -15.58 -8.15 17.71
CA ILE A 85 -15.88 -7.50 18.99
C ILE A 85 -17.40 -7.50 19.13
N TYR A 86 -17.98 -8.61 19.62
CA TYR A 86 -19.12 -8.70 20.54
C TYR A 86 -19.13 -10.10 21.12
#